data_AF-A0A4T0WK25-F1
#
_entry.id   AF-A0A4T0WK25-F1
#
_cell.length_a   1.000
_cell.length_b   1.000
_cell.length_c   1.000
_cell.angle_alpha   90.00
_cell.angle_beta   90.00
_cell.angle_gamma   90.00
#
_symmetry.space_group_name_H-M   'P 1'
#
loop_
_entity.id
_entity.type
_entity.pdbx_description
1 polymer ?
#
loop_
_entity_poly.entity_id
_entity_poly.type
_entity_poly.pdbx_seq_one_letter_code
_entity_poly.pdbx_strand_id
1 'polypeptide(L)'
;MAEKQQAQSLKDVKAAEDGLEPTKSFTAGEVELLDESAAFLYENNITDEYLAELVNDKEMNRRLVRKIDLTILPLLAGTYVLQYIDKQALSYAAVFDLFDSTGVTQTQYSWFASIFYLAYLVAEYPWVYVAQKTRMGKVVAGCVLSWGSVLMITAACSNFPGLAVCRFFLGAFEAPITTCFMMMVSMWYVRAEQPFRAGIFYCCNGVGSMLGGILSYGIGQISGFPVWKAVFMICGGITVIWGGVLLIFLPDSILSAKRFTLEERALLVGRARLARTGVLNKTIKWYQVKEACLDPQVWLLTLFVLLNEVINGGVANFGKLIIKGLVSDPLLTTALGIPQGAFQVFWILSGTYTATRFRNHRTTVMAVWLIPTIIGCCMIWKLDRTHYKIGVLFGYYLIGCFVASLVLALQMPATNLGGYTKRITASAIVFTAYCVGNIIGPHAFLAREAPLYQTGCKVILACSAAQMVIAVSLRLMLIRRNKARDAAAAAAGHAPDAEHEDEGVDLTDMENPNFRYVL
;
A
#
# COMPACT_ATOMS: atom_id res chain seq x y z
N MET A 1 -18.26 -37.15 -33.97
CA MET A 1 -17.86 -36.36 -35.16
C MET A 1 -19.07 -35.76 -35.87
N ALA A 2 -20.15 -36.54 -36.08
CA ALA A 2 -21.41 -36.08 -36.66
C ALA A 2 -22.12 -34.95 -35.87
N GLU A 3 -22.14 -34.99 -34.53
CA GLU A 3 -22.74 -33.91 -33.70
C GLU A 3 -21.98 -32.57 -33.80
N LYS A 4 -20.65 -32.60 -34.01
CA LYS A 4 -19.85 -31.39 -34.22
C LYS A 4 -20.12 -30.77 -35.59
N GLN A 5 -20.30 -31.60 -36.63
CA GLN A 5 -20.67 -31.12 -37.97
C GLN A 5 -22.10 -30.54 -38.00
N GLN A 6 -23.03 -31.12 -37.25
CA GLN A 6 -24.40 -30.63 -37.16
C GLN A 6 -24.50 -29.31 -36.36
N ALA A 7 -23.69 -29.14 -35.32
CA ALA A 7 -23.58 -27.87 -34.58
C ALA A 7 -22.87 -26.76 -35.39
N GLN A 8 -21.94 -27.13 -36.27
CA GLN A 8 -21.27 -26.19 -37.20
C GLN A 8 -22.27 -25.71 -38.26
N SER A 9 -23.00 -26.64 -38.88
CA SER A 9 -24.03 -26.35 -39.90
C SER A 9 -25.15 -25.43 -39.37
N LEU A 10 -25.56 -25.57 -38.11
CA LEU A 10 -26.56 -24.69 -37.48
C LEU A 10 -26.01 -23.27 -37.18
N LYS A 11 -24.69 -23.14 -36.97
CA LYS A 11 -24.02 -21.84 -36.81
C LYS A 11 -23.84 -21.13 -38.14
N ASP A 12 -23.52 -21.88 -39.19
CA ASP A 12 -23.31 -21.35 -40.54
C ASP A 12 -24.63 -20.84 -41.15
N VAL A 13 -25.77 -21.48 -40.84
CA VAL A 13 -27.11 -21.01 -41.27
C VAL A 13 -27.53 -19.73 -40.53
N LYS A 14 -27.19 -19.58 -39.25
CA LYS A 14 -27.47 -18.36 -38.48
C LYS A 14 -26.59 -17.17 -38.90
N ALA A 15 -25.33 -17.43 -39.26
CA ALA A 15 -24.42 -16.39 -39.76
C ALA A 15 -24.86 -15.80 -41.12
N ALA A 16 -25.58 -16.59 -41.94
CA ALA A 16 -26.10 -16.15 -43.23
C ALA A 16 -27.36 -15.27 -43.11
N GLU A 17 -28.16 -15.40 -42.04
CA GLU A 17 -29.34 -14.54 -41.80
C GLU A 17 -28.97 -13.12 -41.32
N ASP A 18 -27.80 -12.94 -40.70
CA ASP A 18 -27.33 -11.66 -40.13
C ASP A 18 -26.33 -10.88 -41.04
N GLY A 19 -26.07 -11.34 -42.27
CA GLY A 19 -25.31 -10.58 -43.27
C GLY A 19 -23.82 -10.37 -42.99
N LEU A 20 -23.18 -11.21 -42.17
CA LEU A 20 -21.75 -11.09 -41.83
C LEU A 20 -20.92 -12.18 -42.56
N GLU A 21 -19.98 -11.75 -43.41
CA GLU A 21 -19.02 -12.67 -44.04
C GLU A 21 -17.97 -13.18 -43.04
N PRO A 22 -17.68 -14.50 -43.00
CA PRO A 22 -16.66 -15.05 -42.10
C PRO A 22 -15.27 -14.82 -42.70
N THR A 23 -14.47 -13.93 -42.12
CA THR A 23 -13.07 -13.75 -42.54
C THR A 23 -12.08 -14.42 -41.58
N LYS A 24 -11.30 -15.34 -42.18
CA LYS A 24 -10.05 -16.02 -41.77
C LYS A 24 -10.08 -16.85 -40.48
N SER A 25 -10.10 -18.18 -40.66
CA SER A 25 -9.71 -19.16 -39.64
C SER A 25 -8.20 -19.13 -39.38
N PHE A 26 -7.80 -18.85 -38.15
CA PHE A 26 -6.42 -19.10 -37.71
C PHE A 26 -6.22 -20.59 -37.45
N THR A 27 -5.05 -21.11 -37.82
CA THR A 27 -4.73 -22.55 -37.74
C THR A 27 -4.36 -22.89 -36.30
N ALA A 28 -4.78 -24.06 -35.81
CA ALA A 28 -4.52 -24.53 -34.44
C ALA A 28 -3.00 -24.62 -34.17
N GLY A 29 -2.44 -23.58 -33.54
CA GLY A 29 -1.01 -23.41 -33.29
C GLY A 29 -0.59 -21.96 -33.01
N GLU A 30 -1.33 -20.95 -33.48
CA GLU A 30 -1.05 -19.51 -33.24
C GLU A 30 -1.67 -18.96 -31.93
N VAL A 31 -2.10 -19.82 -31.02
CA VAL A 31 -2.83 -19.44 -29.79
C VAL A 31 -1.90 -19.09 -28.61
N GLU A 32 -0.58 -19.25 -28.74
CA GLU A 32 0.34 -19.16 -27.60
C GLU A 32 0.73 -17.74 -27.14
N LEU A 33 0.23 -16.69 -27.81
CA LEU A 33 0.45 -15.30 -27.38
C LEU A 33 -0.71 -14.35 -27.73
N LEU A 34 -1.92 -14.88 -27.94
CA LEU A 34 -3.13 -14.06 -27.94
C LEU A 34 -3.50 -13.77 -26.48
N ASP A 35 -3.35 -12.51 -26.08
CA ASP A 35 -3.86 -11.94 -24.82
C ASP A 35 -5.28 -12.49 -24.56
N GLU A 36 -5.57 -13.06 -23.38
CA GLU A 36 -6.90 -13.58 -23.01
C GLU A 36 -8.02 -12.56 -23.31
N SER A 37 -7.67 -11.27 -23.27
CA SER A 37 -8.51 -10.14 -23.64
C SER A 37 -8.87 -10.11 -25.14
N ALA A 38 -7.93 -10.45 -26.03
CA ALA A 38 -8.16 -10.54 -27.47
C ALA A 38 -9.00 -11.77 -27.83
N ALA A 39 -8.77 -12.91 -27.17
CA ALA A 39 -9.61 -14.10 -27.32
C ALA A 39 -11.06 -13.80 -26.88
N PHE A 40 -11.24 -13.11 -25.75
CA PHE A 40 -12.57 -12.69 -25.27
C PHE A 40 -13.32 -11.78 -26.26
N LEU A 41 -12.65 -10.79 -26.83
CA LEU A 41 -13.27 -9.89 -27.82
C LEU A 41 -13.69 -10.66 -29.08
N TYR A 42 -12.83 -11.57 -29.55
CA TYR A 42 -13.11 -12.42 -30.70
C TYR A 42 -14.28 -13.38 -30.46
N GLU A 43 -14.29 -14.09 -29.32
CA GLU A 43 -15.35 -15.04 -28.96
C GLU A 43 -16.75 -14.39 -28.85
N ASN A 44 -16.78 -13.08 -28.56
CA ASN A 44 -18.01 -12.32 -28.40
C ASN A 44 -18.35 -11.41 -29.59
N ASN A 45 -17.65 -11.57 -30.73
CA ASN A 45 -17.85 -10.78 -31.96
C ASN A 45 -17.78 -9.25 -31.75
N ILE A 46 -16.90 -8.80 -30.86
CA ILE A 46 -16.72 -7.37 -30.55
C ILE A 46 -15.66 -6.80 -31.49
N THR A 47 -16.08 -5.98 -32.46
CA THR A 47 -15.19 -5.32 -33.42
C THR A 47 -14.40 -4.19 -32.76
N ASP A 48 -13.22 -3.88 -33.30
CA ASP A 48 -12.40 -2.77 -32.80
C ASP A 48 -13.11 -1.40 -32.97
N GLU A 49 -13.97 -1.26 -33.98
CA GLU A 49 -14.81 -0.06 -34.18
C GLU A 49 -15.84 0.10 -33.06
N TYR A 50 -16.58 -0.96 -32.72
CA TYR A 50 -17.54 -0.95 -31.63
C TYR A 50 -16.82 -0.75 -30.28
N LEU A 51 -15.65 -1.33 -30.09
CA LEU A 51 -14.81 -1.09 -28.91
C LEU A 51 -14.41 0.39 -28.79
N ALA A 52 -14.05 1.04 -29.90
CA ALA A 52 -13.73 2.46 -29.92
C ALA A 52 -14.96 3.33 -29.60
N GLU A 53 -16.13 2.99 -30.12
CA GLU A 53 -17.39 3.64 -29.79
C GLU A 53 -17.71 3.56 -28.28
N LEU A 54 -17.62 2.35 -27.70
CA LEU A 54 -17.82 2.14 -26.27
C LEU A 54 -16.87 2.97 -25.42
N VAL A 55 -15.59 3.07 -25.80
CA VAL A 55 -14.63 3.87 -25.01
C VAL A 55 -14.87 5.38 -25.17
N ASN A 56 -15.40 5.83 -26.30
CA ASN A 56 -15.73 7.24 -26.50
C ASN A 56 -17.01 7.68 -25.76
N ASP A 57 -17.87 6.75 -25.35
CA ASP A 57 -19.04 7.05 -24.52
C ASP A 57 -18.63 7.43 -23.08
N LYS A 58 -18.60 8.74 -22.82
CA LYS A 58 -18.25 9.30 -21.50
C LYS A 58 -19.23 8.91 -20.40
N GLU A 59 -20.51 8.74 -20.70
CA GLU A 59 -21.51 8.41 -19.69
C GLU A 59 -21.38 6.95 -19.26
N MET A 60 -21.24 6.03 -20.21
CA MET A 60 -21.02 4.62 -19.94
C MET A 60 -19.71 4.41 -19.16
N ASN A 61 -18.63 5.11 -19.54
CA ASN A 61 -17.38 5.12 -18.79
C ASN A 61 -17.55 5.58 -17.33
N ARG A 62 -18.31 6.66 -17.09
CA ARG A 62 -18.54 7.18 -15.74
C ARG A 62 -19.38 6.23 -14.89
N ARG A 63 -20.39 5.59 -15.48
CA ARG A 63 -21.22 4.56 -14.81
C ARG A 63 -20.39 3.33 -14.46
N LEU A 64 -19.56 2.86 -15.39
CA LEU A 64 -18.64 1.73 -15.18
C LEU A 64 -17.67 2.01 -14.04
N VAL A 65 -16.97 3.15 -14.03
CA VAL A 65 -16.03 3.52 -12.97
C VAL A 65 -16.70 3.53 -11.60
N ARG A 66 -17.89 4.12 -11.48
CA ARG A 66 -18.65 4.10 -10.23
C ARG A 66 -19.00 2.68 -9.79
N LYS A 67 -19.34 1.79 -10.73
CA LYS A 67 -19.64 0.39 -10.43
C LYS A 67 -18.41 -0.36 -9.92
N ILE A 68 -17.24 -0.12 -10.51
CA ILE A 68 -15.95 -0.64 -10.02
C ILE A 68 -15.68 -0.10 -8.61
N ASP A 69 -15.83 1.20 -8.40
CA ASP A 69 -15.62 1.86 -7.12
C ASP A 69 -16.55 1.35 -6.02
N LEU A 70 -17.76 0.91 -6.35
CA LEU A 70 -18.70 0.33 -5.38
C LEU A 70 -18.51 -1.18 -5.18
N THR A 71 -17.74 -1.83 -6.03
CA THR A 71 -17.54 -3.29 -5.98
C THR A 71 -16.17 -3.67 -5.44
N ILE A 72 -15.11 -3.06 -5.96
CA ILE A 72 -13.72 -3.41 -5.70
C ILE A 72 -13.20 -2.60 -4.51
N LEU A 73 -13.33 -1.27 -4.58
CA LEU A 73 -12.74 -0.37 -3.58
C LEU A 73 -13.18 -0.64 -2.13
N PRO A 74 -14.44 -1.00 -1.81
CA PRO A 74 -14.84 -1.30 -0.44
C PRO A 74 -14.19 -2.57 0.09
N LEU A 75 -13.93 -3.56 -0.79
CA LEU A 75 -13.22 -4.78 -0.44
C LEU A 75 -11.75 -4.49 -0.12
N LEU A 76 -11.11 -3.61 -0.89
CA LEU A 76 -9.72 -3.19 -0.63
C LEU A 76 -9.64 -2.34 0.64
N ALA A 77 -10.52 -1.36 0.78
CA ALA A 77 -10.59 -0.47 1.94
C ALA A 77 -10.83 -1.24 3.24
N GLY A 78 -11.83 -2.14 3.26
CA GLY A 78 -12.13 -2.97 4.44
C GLY A 78 -10.97 -3.88 4.83
N THR A 79 -10.28 -4.47 3.85
CA THR A 79 -9.08 -5.26 4.11
C THR A 79 -7.95 -4.42 4.73
N TYR A 80 -7.72 -3.20 4.26
CA TYR A 80 -6.71 -2.30 4.83
C TYR A 80 -7.07 -1.83 6.25
N VAL A 81 -8.35 -1.55 6.51
CA VAL A 81 -8.84 -1.25 7.88
C VAL A 81 -8.48 -2.41 8.82
N LEU A 82 -8.84 -3.64 8.45
CA LEU A 82 -8.60 -4.82 9.27
C LEU A 82 -7.11 -5.13 9.41
N GLN A 83 -6.35 -5.03 8.33
CA GLN A 83 -4.90 -5.20 8.35
C GLN A 83 -4.25 -4.26 9.39
N TYR A 84 -4.65 -2.99 9.42
CA TYR A 84 -4.10 -2.04 10.38
C TYR A 84 -4.54 -2.34 11.82
N ILE A 85 -5.81 -2.75 12.03
CA ILE A 85 -6.31 -3.18 13.35
C ILE A 85 -5.52 -4.38 13.86
N ASP A 86 -5.34 -5.40 13.02
CA ASP A 86 -4.67 -6.66 13.35
C ASP A 86 -3.18 -6.44 13.67
N LYS A 87 -2.49 -5.60 12.88
CA LYS A 87 -1.12 -5.18 13.17
C LYS A 87 -1.00 -4.47 14.52
N GLN A 88 -1.98 -3.62 14.84
CA GLN A 88 -2.05 -2.87 16.09
C GLN A 88 -2.55 -3.70 17.29
N ALA A 89 -3.05 -4.91 17.07
CA ALA A 89 -3.53 -5.82 18.13
C ALA A 89 -2.45 -6.09 19.19
N LEU A 90 -1.17 -6.15 18.80
CA LEU A 90 -0.07 -6.25 19.77
C LEU A 90 -0.05 -5.08 20.75
N SER A 91 -0.19 -3.87 20.23
CA SER A 91 -0.12 -2.63 21.00
C SER A 91 -1.36 -2.46 21.88
N TYR A 92 -2.53 -2.86 21.39
CA TYR A 92 -3.75 -2.93 22.20
C TYR A 92 -3.59 -3.92 23.36
N ALA A 93 -3.18 -5.16 23.08
CA ALA A 93 -2.97 -6.21 24.08
C ALA A 93 -1.92 -5.82 25.15
N ALA A 94 -0.84 -5.14 24.76
CA ALA A 94 0.23 -4.69 25.65
C ALA A 94 -0.24 -3.69 26.73
N VAL A 95 -1.32 -2.96 26.47
CA VAL A 95 -1.90 -2.00 27.42
C VAL A 95 -2.67 -2.72 28.53
N PHE A 96 -3.16 -3.93 28.30
CA PHE A 96 -3.88 -4.73 29.28
C PHE A 96 -2.93 -5.71 30.00
N ASP A 97 -3.29 -6.98 30.04
CA ASP A 97 -2.76 -8.07 30.87
C ASP A 97 -1.81 -9.02 30.09
N LEU A 98 -1.35 -8.63 28.90
CA LEU A 98 -0.43 -9.45 28.08
C LEU A 98 0.88 -9.78 28.80
N PHE A 99 1.54 -8.77 29.38
CA PHE A 99 2.82 -8.94 30.07
C PHE A 99 2.67 -9.85 31.29
N ASP A 100 1.66 -9.59 32.11
CA ASP A 100 1.38 -10.33 33.34
C ASP A 100 1.00 -11.79 33.05
N SER A 101 0.24 -12.03 31.97
CA SER A 101 -0.23 -13.37 31.61
C SER A 101 0.83 -14.28 30.99
N THR A 102 1.84 -13.71 30.33
CA THR A 102 2.80 -14.49 29.51
C THR A 102 4.23 -14.44 30.04
N GLY A 103 4.51 -13.56 31.00
CA GLY A 103 5.87 -13.34 31.52
C GLY A 103 6.84 -12.76 30.49
N VAL A 104 6.33 -12.25 29.36
CA VAL A 104 7.16 -11.69 28.30
C VAL A 104 7.82 -10.41 28.78
N THR A 105 9.13 -10.28 28.55
CA THR A 105 9.87 -9.05 28.84
C THR A 105 9.64 -7.99 27.77
N GLN A 106 9.85 -6.73 28.10
CA GLN A 106 9.73 -5.66 27.10
C GLN A 106 10.78 -5.74 25.98
N THR A 107 11.95 -6.33 26.25
CA THR A 107 12.95 -6.66 25.21
C THR A 107 12.40 -7.69 24.23
N GLN A 108 11.74 -8.73 24.72
CA GLN A 108 11.06 -9.73 23.89
C GLN A 108 9.87 -9.15 23.14
N TYR A 109 9.13 -8.21 23.76
CA TYR A 109 8.05 -7.48 23.09
C TYR A 109 8.53 -6.73 21.85
N SER A 110 9.71 -6.11 21.92
CA SER A 110 10.33 -5.43 20.77
C SER A 110 10.57 -6.41 19.60
N TRP A 111 10.99 -7.64 19.92
CA TRP A 111 11.22 -8.68 18.91
C TRP A 111 9.95 -9.15 18.21
N PHE A 112 8.77 -9.06 18.82
CA PHE A 112 7.52 -9.43 18.14
C PHE A 112 7.25 -8.55 16.91
N ALA A 113 7.57 -7.26 16.97
CA ALA A 113 7.48 -6.37 15.82
C ALA A 113 8.55 -6.71 14.77
N SER A 114 9.79 -6.93 15.20
CA SER A 114 10.90 -7.28 14.32
C SER A 114 10.67 -8.60 13.55
N ILE A 115 10.21 -9.64 14.24
CA ILE A 115 9.92 -10.95 13.64
C ILE A 115 8.83 -10.85 12.58
N PHE A 116 7.78 -10.06 12.85
CA PHE A 116 6.72 -9.81 11.87
C PHE A 116 7.29 -9.19 10.59
N TYR A 117 8.09 -8.13 10.68
CA TYR A 117 8.63 -7.45 9.50
C TYR A 117 9.75 -8.21 8.79
N LEU A 118 10.50 -9.06 9.51
CA LEU A 118 11.43 -10.02 8.89
C LEU A 118 10.68 -11.03 8.01
N ALA A 119 9.60 -11.61 8.52
CA ALA A 119 8.76 -12.51 7.75
C ALA A 119 8.10 -11.80 6.56
N TYR A 120 7.59 -10.58 6.78
CA TYR A 120 6.99 -9.75 5.75
C TYR A 120 7.95 -9.52 4.58
N LEU A 121 9.18 -9.08 4.89
CA LEU A 121 10.21 -8.79 3.88
C LEU A 121 10.54 -10.00 3.01
N VAL A 122 10.70 -11.18 3.63
CA VAL A 122 11.07 -12.40 2.90
C VAL A 122 9.89 -12.96 2.11
N ALA A 123 8.69 -12.90 2.68
CA ALA A 123 7.49 -13.49 2.08
C ALA A 123 6.90 -12.65 0.93
N GLU A 124 7.15 -11.34 0.88
CA GLU A 124 6.61 -10.48 -0.17
C GLU A 124 6.98 -10.96 -1.58
N TYR A 125 8.26 -11.18 -1.84
CA TYR A 125 8.76 -11.58 -3.16
C TYR A 125 8.11 -12.88 -3.69
N PRO A 126 8.10 -14.02 -2.95
CA PRO A 126 7.46 -15.23 -3.43
C PRO A 126 5.95 -15.06 -3.56
N TRP A 127 5.28 -14.34 -2.65
CA TRP A 127 3.83 -14.15 -2.77
C TRP A 127 3.43 -13.29 -3.96
N VAL A 128 4.17 -12.22 -4.26
CA VAL A 128 3.93 -11.38 -5.45
C VAL A 128 4.09 -12.22 -6.71
N TYR A 129 5.12 -13.05 -6.78
CA TYR A 129 5.32 -13.96 -7.91
C TYR A 129 4.15 -14.96 -8.07
N VAL A 130 3.68 -15.56 -6.96
CA VAL A 130 2.52 -16.45 -6.97
C VAL A 130 1.26 -15.70 -7.40
N ALA A 131 1.01 -14.51 -6.89
CA ALA A 131 -0.15 -13.69 -7.23
C ALA A 131 -0.15 -13.27 -8.71
N GLN A 132 1.02 -13.02 -9.30
CA GLN A 132 1.16 -12.72 -10.73
C GLN A 132 0.89 -13.92 -11.64
N LYS A 133 1.23 -15.13 -11.21
CA LYS A 133 1.08 -16.35 -12.02
C LYS A 133 -0.23 -17.10 -11.80
N THR A 134 -0.99 -16.74 -10.77
CA THR A 134 -2.20 -17.46 -10.37
C THR A 134 -3.38 -16.49 -10.20
N ARG A 135 -4.47 -16.98 -9.61
CA ARG A 135 -5.67 -16.19 -9.34
C ARG A 135 -5.44 -15.24 -8.16
N MET A 136 -5.03 -14.01 -8.47
CA MET A 136 -4.68 -12.99 -7.47
C MET A 136 -5.75 -12.78 -6.40
N GLY A 137 -7.04 -12.77 -6.78
CA GLY A 137 -8.14 -12.61 -5.83
C GLY A 137 -8.20 -13.74 -4.80
N LYS A 138 -8.07 -15.00 -5.24
CA LYS A 138 -8.01 -16.17 -4.35
C LYS A 138 -6.76 -16.20 -3.48
N VAL A 139 -5.60 -15.80 -4.00
CA VAL A 139 -4.36 -15.71 -3.21
C VAL A 139 -4.54 -14.71 -2.08
N VAL A 140 -5.05 -13.51 -2.37
CA VAL A 140 -5.31 -12.48 -1.35
C VAL A 140 -6.32 -12.98 -0.33
N ALA A 141 -7.46 -13.54 -0.75
CA ALA A 141 -8.46 -14.06 0.18
C ALA A 141 -7.90 -15.19 1.07
N GLY A 142 -7.10 -16.09 0.52
CA GLY A 142 -6.42 -17.15 1.27
C GLY A 142 -5.43 -16.61 2.30
N CYS A 143 -4.69 -15.56 1.94
CA CYS A 143 -3.81 -14.85 2.87
C CYS A 143 -4.60 -14.20 4.02
N VAL A 144 -5.73 -13.54 3.73
CA VAL A 144 -6.64 -12.93 4.72
C VAL A 144 -7.17 -13.95 5.72
N LEU A 145 -7.68 -15.07 5.21
CA LEU A 145 -8.14 -16.19 6.04
C LEU A 145 -7.01 -16.74 6.91
N SER A 146 -5.82 -16.90 6.35
CA SER A 146 -4.67 -17.48 7.05
C SER A 146 -4.16 -16.55 8.14
N TRP A 147 -3.98 -15.25 7.87
CA TRP A 147 -3.50 -14.33 8.91
C TRP A 147 -4.55 -14.12 9.99
N GLY A 148 -5.84 -14.02 9.64
CA GLY A 148 -6.92 -13.91 10.64
C GLY A 148 -6.96 -15.12 11.56
N SER A 149 -6.76 -16.33 11.00
CA SER A 149 -6.68 -17.57 11.77
C SER A 149 -5.47 -17.60 12.70
N VAL A 150 -4.28 -17.19 12.21
CA VAL A 150 -3.07 -17.07 13.03
C VAL A 150 -3.26 -16.07 14.16
N LEU A 151 -3.97 -14.96 13.90
CA LEU A 151 -4.28 -13.97 14.91
C LEU A 151 -5.15 -14.57 16.03
N MET A 152 -6.17 -15.37 15.69
CA MET A 152 -6.97 -16.10 16.69
C MET A 152 -6.12 -17.12 17.47
N ILE A 153 -5.26 -17.88 16.79
CA ILE A 153 -4.36 -18.87 17.40
C ILE A 153 -3.40 -18.21 18.41
N THR A 154 -3.05 -16.94 18.20
CA THR A 154 -2.17 -16.17 19.11
C THR A 154 -2.74 -16.13 20.54
N ALA A 155 -4.07 -16.15 20.71
CA ALA A 155 -4.71 -16.18 22.03
C ALA A 155 -4.48 -17.50 22.81
N ALA A 156 -4.13 -18.58 22.12
CA ALA A 156 -3.78 -19.86 22.73
C ALA A 156 -2.33 -19.93 23.21
N CYS A 157 -1.48 -18.98 22.81
CA CYS A 157 -0.09 -18.94 23.24
C CYS A 157 0.05 -18.49 24.70
N SER A 158 1.08 -18.99 25.39
CA SER A 158 1.36 -18.65 26.79
C SER A 158 2.82 -18.27 27.04
N ASN A 159 3.66 -18.31 26.00
CA ASN A 159 5.10 -18.07 26.11
C ASN A 159 5.63 -17.29 24.90
N PHE A 160 6.84 -16.77 25.03
CA PHE A 160 7.52 -16.01 23.98
C PHE A 160 7.64 -16.79 22.66
N PRO A 161 8.12 -18.06 22.62
CA PRO A 161 8.24 -18.80 21.36
C PRO A 161 6.92 -18.95 20.59
N GLY A 162 5.82 -19.29 21.28
CA GLY A 162 4.51 -19.44 20.64
C GLY A 162 4.01 -18.12 20.03
N LEU A 163 4.15 -17.03 20.77
CA LEU A 163 3.81 -15.69 20.26
C LEU A 163 4.70 -15.29 19.07
N ALA A 164 6.01 -15.55 19.15
CA ALA A 164 6.97 -15.27 18.10
C ALA A 164 6.66 -16.03 16.80
N VAL A 165 6.32 -17.32 16.89
CA VAL A 165 5.92 -18.13 15.73
C VAL A 165 4.64 -17.57 15.09
N CYS A 166 3.64 -17.21 15.91
CA CYS A 166 2.43 -16.58 15.39
C CYS A 166 2.75 -15.25 14.68
N ARG A 167 3.70 -14.44 15.21
CA ARG A 167 4.15 -13.20 14.54
C ARG A 167 4.81 -13.44 13.20
N PHE A 168 5.65 -14.47 13.12
CA PHE A 168 6.29 -14.83 11.87
C PHE A 168 5.25 -15.17 10.80
N PHE A 169 4.31 -16.07 11.09
CA PHE A 169 3.27 -16.43 10.13
C PHE A 169 2.32 -15.28 9.80
N LEU A 170 1.97 -14.43 10.76
CA LEU A 170 1.18 -13.23 10.52
C LEU A 170 1.89 -12.32 9.50
N GLY A 171 3.18 -12.05 9.69
CA GLY A 171 3.98 -11.25 8.75
C GLY A 171 4.08 -11.89 7.37
N ALA A 172 4.25 -13.22 7.32
CA ALA A 172 4.33 -13.95 6.05
C ALA A 172 3.02 -13.87 5.24
N PHE A 173 1.85 -13.97 5.87
CA PHE A 173 0.56 -13.92 5.17
C PHE A 173 0.09 -12.49 4.87
N GLU A 174 0.53 -11.49 5.64
CA GLU A 174 0.15 -10.09 5.39
C GLU A 174 0.96 -9.45 4.26
N ALA A 175 2.15 -10.00 3.95
CA ALA A 175 3.12 -9.45 2.99
C ALA A 175 2.54 -9.03 1.62
N PRO A 176 1.79 -9.86 0.89
CA PRO A 176 1.43 -9.54 -0.49
C PRO A 176 0.29 -8.53 -0.64
N ILE A 177 -0.39 -8.14 0.43
CA ILE A 177 -1.66 -7.42 0.33
C ILE A 177 -1.50 -6.07 -0.35
N THR A 178 -0.47 -5.31 0.02
CA THR A 178 -0.23 -4.00 -0.54
C THR A 178 0.11 -4.06 -2.03
N THR A 179 1.01 -4.95 -2.41
CA THR A 179 1.45 -5.14 -3.80
C THR A 179 0.33 -5.70 -4.67
N CYS A 180 -0.40 -6.71 -4.20
CA CYS A 180 -1.53 -7.29 -4.94
C CYS A 180 -2.65 -6.26 -5.13
N PHE A 181 -2.94 -5.42 -4.15
CA PHE A 181 -3.96 -4.38 -4.30
C PHE A 181 -3.55 -3.31 -5.30
N MET A 182 -2.28 -2.93 -5.33
CA MET A 182 -1.77 -2.02 -6.37
C MET A 182 -1.87 -2.65 -7.76
N MET A 183 -1.57 -3.95 -7.89
CA MET A 183 -1.77 -4.68 -9.14
C MET A 183 -3.25 -4.74 -9.55
N MET A 184 -4.17 -5.00 -8.61
CA MET A 184 -5.61 -4.92 -8.86
C MET A 184 -6.01 -3.52 -9.33
N VAL A 185 -5.61 -2.47 -8.63
CA VAL A 185 -5.93 -1.09 -9.04
C VAL A 185 -5.39 -0.81 -10.44
N SER A 186 -4.19 -1.30 -10.77
CA SER A 186 -3.64 -1.13 -12.12
C SER A 186 -4.41 -1.88 -13.20
N MET A 187 -5.07 -2.99 -12.85
CA MET A 187 -5.90 -3.78 -13.76
C MET A 187 -7.26 -3.11 -14.02
N TRP A 188 -7.89 -2.57 -12.96
CA TRP A 188 -9.27 -2.07 -13.03
C TRP A 188 -9.39 -0.59 -13.43
N TYR A 189 -8.31 0.19 -13.31
CA TYR A 189 -8.33 1.64 -13.49
C TYR A 189 -7.28 2.14 -14.49
N VAL A 190 -7.61 3.19 -15.24
CA VAL A 190 -6.66 3.90 -16.13
C VAL A 190 -5.65 4.70 -15.31
N ARG A 191 -4.47 4.98 -15.89
CA ARG A 191 -3.33 5.62 -15.20
C ARG A 191 -3.68 6.90 -14.43
N ALA A 192 -4.57 7.73 -14.97
CA ALA A 192 -5.00 8.98 -14.34
C ALA A 192 -5.85 8.76 -13.07
N GLU A 193 -6.55 7.62 -12.96
CA GLU A 193 -7.44 7.30 -11.85
C GLU A 193 -6.71 6.58 -10.69
N GLN A 194 -5.64 5.84 -11.00
CA GLN A 194 -4.94 4.98 -10.04
C GLN A 194 -4.43 5.71 -8.78
N PRO A 195 -3.79 6.90 -8.85
CA PRO A 195 -3.23 7.54 -7.65
C PRO A 195 -4.29 7.92 -6.61
N PHE A 196 -5.45 8.39 -7.05
CA PHE A 196 -6.54 8.76 -6.13
C PHE A 196 -7.12 7.51 -5.45
N ARG A 197 -7.32 6.43 -6.20
CA ARG A 197 -7.83 5.16 -5.65
C ARG A 197 -6.82 4.48 -4.72
N ALA A 198 -5.53 4.58 -5.04
CA ALA A 198 -4.46 4.18 -4.13
C ALA A 198 -4.52 4.96 -2.81
N GLY A 199 -4.68 6.29 -2.89
CA GLY A 199 -4.83 7.14 -1.72
C GLY A 199 -6.00 6.76 -0.81
N ILE A 200 -7.15 6.34 -1.37
CA ILE A 200 -8.35 5.99 -0.58
C ILE A 200 -8.09 4.83 0.37
N PHE A 201 -7.54 3.71 -0.12
CA PHE A 201 -7.31 2.57 0.78
C PHE A 201 -6.12 2.82 1.73
N TYR A 202 -5.13 3.63 1.35
CA TYR A 202 -4.08 4.04 2.29
C TYR A 202 -4.63 4.91 3.44
N CYS A 203 -5.61 5.78 3.16
CA CYS A 203 -6.29 6.57 4.20
C CYS A 203 -7.02 5.67 5.22
N CYS A 204 -7.42 4.45 4.82
CA CYS A 204 -8.03 3.49 5.72
C CYS A 204 -7.11 3.04 6.86
N ASN A 205 -5.79 3.24 6.79
CA ASN A 205 -4.89 3.02 7.92
C ASN A 205 -5.26 3.91 9.13
N GLY A 206 -5.51 5.19 8.90
CA GLY A 206 -5.92 6.11 9.97
C GLY A 206 -7.31 5.76 10.53
N VAL A 207 -8.24 5.36 9.64
CA VAL A 207 -9.57 4.86 10.03
C VAL A 207 -9.46 3.58 10.86
N GLY A 208 -8.60 2.65 10.46
CA GLY A 208 -8.30 1.42 11.19
C GLY A 208 -7.71 1.69 12.57
N SER A 209 -6.87 2.71 12.72
CA SER A 209 -6.37 3.14 14.05
C SER A 209 -7.53 3.55 14.98
N MET A 210 -8.45 4.36 14.47
CA MET A 210 -9.61 4.85 15.22
C MET A 210 -10.58 3.72 15.57
N LEU A 211 -10.97 2.92 14.57
CA LEU A 211 -11.88 1.79 14.77
C LEU A 211 -11.26 0.70 15.67
N GLY A 212 -9.97 0.42 15.52
CA GLY A 212 -9.25 -0.51 16.38
C GLY A 212 -9.17 -0.03 17.83
N GLY A 213 -8.99 1.29 18.04
CA GLY A 213 -9.07 1.88 19.38
C GLY A 213 -10.46 1.74 20.01
N ILE A 214 -11.52 2.01 19.24
CA ILE A 214 -12.91 1.83 19.69
C ILE A 214 -13.20 0.36 20.02
N LEU A 215 -12.80 -0.55 19.13
CA LEU A 215 -12.96 -2.00 19.32
C LEU A 215 -12.21 -2.45 20.58
N SER A 216 -10.95 -2.04 20.74
CA SER A 216 -10.14 -2.35 21.92
C SER A 216 -10.73 -1.78 23.21
N TYR A 217 -11.37 -0.61 23.16
CA TYR A 217 -12.06 -0.04 24.32
C TYR A 217 -13.29 -0.87 24.72
N GLY A 218 -14.07 -1.33 23.74
CA GLY A 218 -15.20 -2.22 23.98
C GLY A 218 -14.77 -3.57 24.55
N ILE A 219 -13.72 -4.18 23.98
CA ILE A 219 -13.15 -5.45 24.46
C ILE A 219 -12.56 -5.30 25.86
N GLY A 220 -11.96 -4.15 26.17
CA GLY A 220 -11.36 -3.87 27.46
C GLY A 220 -12.33 -3.90 28.66
N GLN A 221 -13.63 -3.87 28.41
CA GLN A 221 -14.66 -3.91 29.46
C GLN A 221 -15.04 -5.34 29.88
N ILE A 222 -14.50 -6.36 29.21
CA ILE A 222 -14.80 -7.77 29.54
C ILE A 222 -14.24 -8.11 30.93
N SER A 223 -15.10 -8.62 31.80
CA SER A 223 -14.74 -9.15 33.12
C SER A 223 -14.69 -10.68 33.10
N GLY A 224 -13.67 -11.29 33.70
CA GLY A 224 -13.58 -12.75 33.90
C GLY A 224 -12.90 -13.55 32.77
N PHE A 225 -12.42 -12.88 31.72
CA PHE A 225 -11.58 -13.49 30.67
C PHE A 225 -10.37 -12.60 30.39
N PRO A 226 -9.16 -13.15 30.14
CA PRO A 226 -7.98 -12.35 29.85
C PRO A 226 -8.21 -11.43 28.64
N VAL A 227 -8.12 -10.12 28.86
CA VAL A 227 -8.53 -9.11 27.88
C VAL A 227 -7.65 -9.18 26.65
N TRP A 228 -6.34 -9.38 26.83
CA TRP A 228 -5.40 -9.51 25.71
C TRP A 228 -5.76 -10.67 24.77
N LYS A 229 -6.26 -11.80 25.30
CA LYS A 229 -6.72 -12.94 24.49
C LYS A 229 -7.97 -12.59 23.71
N ALA A 230 -8.91 -11.87 24.33
CA ALA A 230 -10.14 -11.43 23.68
C ALA A 230 -9.83 -10.47 22.50
N VAL A 231 -8.85 -9.58 22.65
CA VAL A 231 -8.39 -8.70 21.55
C VAL A 231 -7.99 -9.52 20.33
N PHE A 232 -7.13 -10.53 20.49
CA PHE A 232 -6.68 -11.36 19.38
C PHE A 232 -7.79 -12.24 18.79
N MET A 233 -8.64 -12.83 19.62
CA MET A 233 -9.76 -13.68 19.16
C MET A 233 -10.80 -12.90 18.36
N ILE A 234 -11.22 -11.72 18.86
CA ILE A 234 -12.27 -10.93 18.22
C ILE A 234 -11.76 -10.27 16.94
N CYS A 235 -10.57 -9.65 16.97
CA CYS A 235 -9.99 -9.06 15.75
C CYS A 235 -9.75 -10.15 14.69
N GLY A 236 -9.13 -11.27 15.08
CA GLY A 236 -8.86 -12.38 14.17
C GLY A 236 -10.14 -13.00 13.61
N GLY A 237 -11.17 -13.16 14.43
CA GLY A 237 -12.47 -13.70 14.01
C GLY A 237 -13.18 -12.80 12.99
N ILE A 238 -13.19 -11.49 13.21
CA ILE A 238 -13.71 -10.52 12.24
C ILE A 238 -12.94 -10.62 10.92
N THR A 239 -11.61 -10.74 10.99
CA THR A 239 -10.78 -10.86 9.79
C THR A 239 -10.97 -12.18 9.05
N VAL A 240 -11.18 -13.30 9.74
CA VAL A 240 -11.52 -14.58 9.09
C VAL A 240 -12.86 -14.48 8.36
N ILE A 241 -13.88 -13.87 8.99
CA ILE A 241 -15.18 -13.65 8.34
C ILE A 241 -14.99 -12.78 7.09
N TRP A 242 -14.22 -11.71 7.19
CA TRP A 242 -13.90 -10.84 6.06
C TRP A 242 -13.12 -11.57 4.95
N GLY A 243 -12.18 -12.44 5.29
CA GLY A 243 -11.49 -13.31 4.34
C GLY A 243 -12.45 -14.21 3.57
N GLY A 244 -13.52 -14.70 4.21
CA GLY A 244 -14.61 -15.43 3.56
C GLY A 244 -15.39 -14.55 2.57
N VAL A 245 -15.69 -13.31 2.95
CA VAL A 245 -16.31 -12.30 2.06
C VAL A 245 -15.42 -12.05 0.84
N LEU A 246 -14.11 -11.86 1.02
CA LEU A 246 -13.17 -11.69 -0.09
C LEU A 246 -13.12 -12.93 -0.99
N LEU A 247 -13.13 -14.13 -0.41
CA LEU A 247 -13.08 -15.37 -1.17
C LEU A 247 -14.27 -15.49 -2.14
N ILE A 248 -15.45 -14.98 -1.75
CA ILE A 248 -16.67 -15.03 -2.55
C ILE A 248 -16.76 -13.85 -3.53
N PHE A 249 -16.43 -12.64 -3.09
CA PHE A 249 -16.74 -11.41 -3.82
C PHE A 249 -15.56 -10.76 -4.54
N LEU A 250 -14.31 -11.06 -4.18
CA LEU A 250 -13.14 -10.49 -4.82
C LEU A 250 -12.89 -11.17 -6.18
N PRO A 251 -12.99 -10.45 -7.31
CA PRO A 251 -12.78 -11.04 -8.63
C PRO A 251 -11.28 -11.25 -8.91
N ASP A 252 -10.96 -12.31 -9.65
CA ASP A 252 -9.59 -12.67 -10.00
C ASP A 252 -9.06 -11.87 -11.21
N SER A 253 -9.95 -11.52 -12.13
CA SER A 253 -9.64 -10.75 -13.35
C SER A 253 -10.87 -10.00 -13.85
N ILE A 254 -10.66 -9.05 -14.76
CA ILE A 254 -11.74 -8.34 -15.48
C ILE A 254 -12.66 -9.35 -16.18
N LEU A 255 -12.07 -10.36 -16.83
CA LEU A 255 -12.78 -11.35 -17.65
C LEU A 255 -13.65 -12.30 -16.81
N SER A 256 -13.16 -12.67 -15.62
CA SER A 256 -13.84 -13.58 -14.69
C SER A 256 -14.92 -12.88 -13.83
N ALA A 257 -15.08 -11.56 -13.95
CA ALA A 257 -15.90 -10.78 -13.06
C ALA A 257 -17.40 -10.89 -13.36
N LYS A 258 -18.07 -11.84 -12.69
CA LYS A 258 -19.49 -12.18 -12.88
C LYS A 258 -20.48 -11.01 -12.69
N ARG A 259 -20.10 -9.97 -11.93
CA ARG A 259 -20.94 -8.79 -11.66
C ARG A 259 -21.00 -7.77 -12.80
N PHE A 260 -20.16 -7.93 -13.82
CA PHE A 260 -20.09 -7.04 -14.97
C PHE A 260 -20.75 -7.68 -16.19
N THR A 261 -21.50 -6.89 -16.95
CA THR A 261 -22.12 -7.30 -18.22
C THR A 261 -21.05 -7.50 -19.29
N LEU A 262 -21.42 -8.12 -20.40
CA LEU A 262 -20.49 -8.35 -21.52
C LEU A 262 -19.92 -7.03 -22.06
N GLU A 263 -20.79 -6.05 -22.29
CA GLU A 263 -20.42 -4.70 -22.74
C GLU A 263 -19.50 -3.98 -21.75
N GLU A 264 -19.77 -4.08 -20.44
CA GLU A 264 -18.91 -3.49 -19.41
C GLU A 264 -17.52 -4.12 -19.38
N ARG A 265 -17.42 -5.44 -19.58
CA ARG A 265 -16.12 -6.15 -19.68
C ARG A 265 -15.38 -5.76 -20.94
N ALA A 266 -16.07 -5.65 -22.07
CA ALA A 266 -15.50 -5.16 -23.32
C ALA A 266 -14.95 -3.74 -23.15
N LEU A 267 -15.73 -2.83 -22.56
CA LEU A 267 -15.30 -1.48 -22.24
C LEU A 267 -14.07 -1.47 -21.30
N LEU A 268 -14.03 -2.33 -20.30
CA LEU A 268 -12.85 -2.47 -19.43
C LEU A 268 -11.60 -2.91 -20.20
N VAL A 269 -11.73 -3.86 -21.13
CA VAL A 269 -10.64 -4.29 -22.02
C VAL A 269 -10.19 -3.15 -22.93
N GLY A 270 -11.14 -2.41 -23.54
CA GLY A 270 -10.84 -1.25 -24.38
C GLY A 270 -10.11 -0.14 -23.60
N ARG A 271 -10.57 0.16 -22.39
CA ARG A 271 -9.91 1.10 -21.47
C ARG A 271 -8.51 0.64 -21.10
N ALA A 272 -8.31 -0.64 -20.82
CA ALA A 272 -6.99 -1.19 -20.49
C ALA A 272 -6.01 -1.10 -21.67
N ARG A 273 -6.50 -1.35 -22.90
CA ARG A 273 -5.73 -1.16 -24.14
C ARG A 273 -5.31 0.30 -24.34
N LEU A 274 -6.25 1.24 -24.16
CA LEU A 274 -5.98 2.68 -24.28
C LEU A 274 -5.10 3.23 -23.15
N ALA A 275 -5.23 2.69 -21.94
CA ALA A 275 -4.36 3.04 -20.82
C ALA A 275 -2.89 2.67 -21.07
N ARG A 276 -2.63 1.81 -22.09
CA ARG A 276 -1.35 1.12 -22.33
C ARG A 276 -0.70 0.77 -21.00
N THR A 277 -1.47 0.21 -20.05
CA THR A 277 -1.07 0.03 -18.63
C THR A 277 0.36 -0.49 -18.63
N GLY A 278 1.27 0.40 -18.21
CA GLY A 278 2.63 0.52 -18.75
C GLY A 278 3.20 -0.78 -19.29
N VAL A 279 3.44 -0.84 -20.62
CA VAL A 279 4.08 -1.94 -21.37
C VAL A 279 4.66 -2.91 -20.35
N LEU A 280 3.90 -3.94 -19.99
CA LEU A 280 4.33 -4.90 -18.99
C LEU A 280 5.50 -5.61 -19.62
N ASN A 281 6.69 -5.05 -19.43
CA ASN A 281 7.87 -5.55 -20.06
C ASN A 281 8.26 -6.77 -19.26
N LYS A 282 7.80 -7.93 -19.75
CA LYS A 282 8.12 -9.24 -19.14
C LYS A 282 9.63 -9.49 -19.14
N THR A 283 10.41 -8.69 -19.89
CA THR A 283 11.87 -8.79 -19.93
C THR A 283 12.52 -7.82 -18.93
N ILE A 284 13.36 -8.38 -18.06
CA ILE A 284 14.16 -7.61 -17.11
C ILE A 284 15.35 -7.01 -17.87
N LYS A 285 15.41 -5.67 -17.93
CA LYS A 285 16.56 -4.96 -18.51
C LYS A 285 17.63 -4.72 -17.45
N TRP A 286 18.68 -5.54 -17.44
CA TRP A 286 19.76 -5.46 -16.45
C TRP A 286 20.48 -4.10 -16.38
N TYR A 287 20.57 -3.38 -17.50
CA TYR A 287 21.15 -2.03 -17.49
C TYR A 287 20.30 -1.06 -16.66
N GLN A 288 18.96 -1.16 -16.72
CA GLN A 288 18.05 -0.37 -15.89
C GLN A 288 18.13 -0.75 -14.41
N VAL A 289 18.37 -2.02 -14.10
CA VAL A 289 18.65 -2.48 -12.72
C VAL A 289 19.91 -1.80 -12.20
N LYS A 290 21.00 -1.82 -12.99
CA LYS A 290 22.27 -1.16 -12.63
C LYS A 290 22.08 0.34 -12.47
N GLU A 291 21.31 0.99 -13.35
CA GLU A 291 20.98 2.41 -13.23
C GLU A 291 20.20 2.70 -11.93
N ALA A 292 19.19 1.90 -11.59
CA ALA A 292 18.44 2.05 -10.33
C ALA A 292 19.35 1.93 -9.10
N CYS A 293 20.27 0.96 -9.09
CA CYS A 293 21.20 0.73 -7.97
C CYS A 293 22.27 1.83 -7.83
N LEU A 294 22.56 2.59 -8.89
CA LEU A 294 23.56 3.66 -8.87
C LEU A 294 22.94 5.05 -8.74
N ASP A 295 21.62 5.19 -8.94
CA ASP A 295 20.95 6.49 -8.92
C ASP A 295 20.86 7.06 -7.49
N PRO A 296 21.49 8.22 -7.20
CA PRO A 296 21.41 8.87 -5.90
C PRO A 296 19.97 9.19 -5.46
N GLN A 297 19.04 9.38 -6.40
CA GLN A 297 17.63 9.61 -6.10
C GLN A 297 17.00 8.43 -5.37
N VAL A 298 17.31 7.21 -5.82
CA VAL A 298 16.79 5.98 -5.20
C VAL A 298 17.31 5.90 -3.78
N TRP A 299 18.61 6.07 -3.56
CA TRP A 299 19.21 5.98 -2.22
C TRP A 299 18.75 7.08 -1.26
N LEU A 300 18.54 8.31 -1.73
CA LEU A 300 17.95 9.37 -0.91
C LEU A 300 16.52 9.01 -0.47
N LEU A 301 15.71 8.45 -1.37
CA LEU A 301 14.36 7.99 -1.05
C LEU A 301 14.38 6.77 -0.11
N THR A 302 15.27 5.81 -0.35
CA THR A 302 15.50 4.63 0.50
C THR A 302 15.87 5.04 1.92
N LEU A 303 16.81 5.97 2.08
CA LEU A 303 17.20 6.48 3.39
C LEU A 303 16.07 7.27 4.05
N PHE A 304 15.33 8.08 3.29
CA PHE A 304 14.18 8.81 3.81
C PHE A 304 13.11 7.86 4.38
N VAL A 305 12.77 6.80 3.64
CA VAL A 305 11.78 5.79 4.04
C VAL A 305 12.29 4.96 5.21
N LEU A 306 13.57 4.56 5.21
CA LEU A 306 14.19 3.85 6.33
C LEU A 306 13.99 4.62 7.63
N LEU A 307 14.36 5.91 7.65
CA LEU A 307 14.24 6.75 8.84
C LEU A 307 12.78 6.98 9.25
N ASN A 308 11.87 7.07 8.28
CA ASN A 308 10.44 7.17 8.54
C ASN A 308 9.92 5.93 9.27
N GLU A 309 10.30 4.75 8.78
CA GLU A 309 9.83 3.49 9.35
C GLU A 309 10.51 3.14 10.67
N VAL A 310 11.71 3.67 10.95
CA VAL A 310 12.28 3.65 12.31
C VAL A 310 11.36 4.40 13.29
N ILE A 311 10.82 5.57 12.89
CA ILE A 311 9.86 6.31 13.71
C ILE A 311 8.55 5.51 13.84
N ASN A 312 8.03 4.98 12.72
CA ASN A 312 6.79 4.19 12.71
C ASN A 312 6.88 2.96 13.62
N GLY A 313 7.90 2.12 13.44
CA GLY A 313 8.08 0.90 14.23
C GLY A 313 8.16 1.18 15.74
N GLY A 314 8.76 2.30 16.14
CA GLY A 314 8.76 2.76 17.53
C GLY A 314 7.38 3.21 18.01
N VAL A 315 6.79 4.19 17.33
CA VAL A 315 5.53 4.84 17.75
C VAL A 315 4.35 3.87 17.68
N ALA A 316 4.25 3.04 16.65
CA ALA A 316 3.13 2.12 16.46
C ALA A 316 3.06 1.07 17.58
N ASN A 317 4.21 0.53 18.01
CA ASN A 317 4.26 -0.52 19.02
C ASN A 317 4.19 0.06 20.45
N PHE A 318 4.94 1.14 20.73
CA PHE A 318 5.10 1.67 22.09
C PHE A 318 4.22 2.89 22.40
N GLY A 319 3.59 3.51 21.40
CA GLY A 319 2.78 4.72 21.57
C GLY A 319 1.71 4.60 22.66
N LYS A 320 0.98 3.49 22.70
CA LYS A 320 -0.04 3.26 23.73
C LYS A 320 0.55 2.99 25.11
N LEU A 321 1.75 2.39 25.18
CA LEU A 321 2.47 2.22 26.45
C LEU A 321 2.93 3.55 27.03
N ILE A 322 3.27 4.53 26.18
CA ILE A 322 3.58 5.90 26.62
C ILE A 322 2.35 6.52 27.29
N ILE A 323 1.17 6.37 26.68
CA ILE A 323 -0.10 6.87 27.26
C ILE A 323 -0.45 6.12 28.55
N LYS A 324 -0.24 4.79 28.59
CA LYS A 324 -0.44 4.00 29.82
C LYS A 324 0.36 4.56 30.98
N GLY A 325 1.59 5.02 30.72
CA GLY A 325 2.41 5.68 31.73
C GLY A 325 1.93 7.06 32.20
N LEU A 326 0.89 7.66 31.60
CA LEU A 326 0.31 8.96 32.00
C LEU A 326 -0.95 8.81 32.87
N VAL A 327 -1.77 7.81 32.56
CA VAL A 327 -3.11 7.62 33.14
C VAL A 327 -3.27 6.30 33.91
N SER A 328 -2.34 5.35 33.79
CA SER A 328 -2.30 4.03 34.43
C SER A 328 -3.48 3.08 34.14
N ASP A 329 -4.68 3.61 33.96
CA ASP A 329 -5.89 2.87 33.57
C ASP A 329 -5.82 2.42 32.09
N PRO A 330 -5.85 1.10 31.80
CA PRO A 330 -5.86 0.56 30.45
C PRO A 330 -7.05 1.02 29.59
N LEU A 331 -8.24 1.19 30.18
CA LEU A 331 -9.43 1.61 29.44
C LEU A 331 -9.31 3.07 29.00
N LEU A 332 -8.98 3.96 29.94
CA LEU A 332 -8.71 5.36 29.63
C LEU A 332 -7.53 5.51 28.64
N THR A 333 -6.48 4.70 28.79
CA THR A 333 -5.35 4.68 27.84
C THR A 333 -5.81 4.39 26.42
N THR A 334 -6.68 3.40 26.26
CA THR A 334 -7.23 3.01 24.95
C THR A 334 -8.12 4.11 24.39
N ALA A 335 -9.00 4.70 25.22
CA ALA A 335 -9.87 5.80 24.83
C ALA A 335 -9.08 7.04 24.37
N LEU A 336 -8.04 7.42 25.12
CA LEU A 336 -7.15 8.54 24.77
C LEU A 336 -6.29 8.23 23.53
N GLY A 337 -6.15 6.98 23.14
CA GLY A 337 -5.50 6.59 21.88
C GLY A 337 -6.35 6.85 20.63
N ILE A 338 -7.68 6.83 20.74
CA ILE A 338 -8.61 6.91 19.58
C ILE A 338 -8.39 8.18 18.73
N PRO A 339 -8.23 9.39 19.30
CA PRO A 339 -8.05 10.60 18.51
C PRO A 339 -6.81 10.59 17.61
N GLN A 340 -5.79 9.77 17.91
CA GLN A 340 -4.60 9.65 17.07
C GLN A 340 -4.96 9.22 15.64
N GLY A 341 -5.95 8.35 15.46
CA GLY A 341 -6.40 7.94 14.14
C GLY A 341 -6.99 9.10 13.33
N ALA A 342 -7.80 9.95 13.98
CA ALA A 342 -8.38 11.14 13.35
C ALA A 342 -7.31 12.16 12.96
N PHE A 343 -6.33 12.41 13.84
CA PHE A 343 -5.18 13.28 13.53
C PHE A 343 -4.35 12.71 12.39
N GLN A 344 -4.12 11.40 12.35
CA GLN A 344 -3.40 10.75 11.25
C GLN A 344 -4.12 10.94 9.91
N VAL A 345 -5.45 10.77 9.86
CA VAL A 345 -6.24 11.06 8.65
C VAL A 345 -6.10 12.52 8.25
N PHE A 346 -6.25 13.45 9.20
CA PHE A 346 -6.08 14.88 8.95
C PHE A 346 -4.70 15.22 8.37
N TRP A 347 -3.62 14.65 8.91
CA TRP A 347 -2.27 14.89 8.42
C TRP A 347 -2.03 14.33 7.03
N ILE A 348 -2.49 13.11 6.74
CA ILE A 348 -2.38 12.49 5.41
C ILE A 348 -3.13 13.32 4.38
N LEU A 349 -4.38 13.71 4.66
CA LEU A 349 -5.20 14.50 3.75
C LEU A 349 -4.62 15.90 3.53
N SER A 350 -4.18 16.58 4.60
CA SER A 350 -3.57 17.92 4.47
C SER A 350 -2.27 17.90 3.67
N GLY A 351 -1.40 16.91 3.90
CA GLY A 351 -0.13 16.77 3.18
C GLY A 351 -0.35 16.47 1.69
N THR A 352 -1.20 15.49 1.38
CA THR A 352 -1.50 15.10 -0.01
C THR A 352 -2.26 16.19 -0.78
N TYR A 353 -3.22 16.87 -0.13
CA TYR A 353 -3.93 18.00 -0.72
C TYR A 353 -2.97 19.16 -1.04
N THR A 354 -2.11 19.53 -0.09
CA THR A 354 -1.12 20.62 -0.28
C THR A 354 -0.16 20.28 -1.42
N ALA A 355 0.37 19.06 -1.46
CA ALA A 355 1.27 18.58 -2.50
C ALA A 355 0.61 18.55 -3.90
N THR A 356 -0.71 18.41 -3.97
CA THR A 356 -1.48 18.41 -5.22
C THR A 356 -1.86 19.83 -5.64
N ARG A 357 -2.25 20.68 -4.69
CA ARG A 357 -2.70 22.06 -4.93
C ARG A 357 -1.57 22.99 -5.37
N PHE A 358 -0.36 22.76 -4.87
CA PHE A 358 0.83 23.55 -5.18
C PHE A 358 1.79 22.74 -6.07
N ARG A 359 1.94 23.17 -7.32
CA ARG A 359 2.83 22.51 -8.29
C ARG A 359 4.28 22.51 -7.79
N ASN A 360 4.98 21.37 -7.88
CA ASN A 360 6.41 21.24 -7.54
C ASN A 360 6.77 21.54 -6.07
N HIS A 361 5.87 21.23 -5.15
CA HIS A 361 6.06 21.40 -3.71
C HIS A 361 6.14 20.08 -2.93
N ARG A 362 6.20 18.91 -3.59
CA ARG A 362 6.13 17.61 -2.91
C ARG A 362 7.26 17.43 -1.89
N THR A 363 8.51 17.69 -2.26
CA THR A 363 9.65 17.57 -1.33
C THR A 363 9.59 18.62 -0.21
N THR A 364 9.02 19.79 -0.48
CA THR A 364 8.85 20.84 0.54
C THR A 364 7.81 20.41 1.56
N VAL A 365 6.68 19.85 1.13
CA VAL A 365 5.67 19.27 2.03
C VAL A 365 6.27 18.14 2.86
N MET A 366 7.07 17.25 2.24
CA MET A 366 7.78 16.19 2.97
C MET A 366 8.65 16.73 4.12
N ALA A 367 9.36 17.85 3.91
CA ALA A 367 10.19 18.47 4.93
C ALA A 367 9.36 19.21 6.00
N VAL A 368 8.36 19.99 5.59
CA VAL A 368 7.56 20.84 6.49
C VAL A 368 6.66 20.00 7.41
N TRP A 369 6.10 18.88 6.92
CA TRP A 369 5.26 17.99 7.73
C TRP A 369 6.06 17.17 8.76
N LEU A 370 7.39 17.26 8.77
CA LEU A 370 8.21 16.70 9.87
C LEU A 370 8.28 17.66 11.06
N ILE A 371 7.99 18.96 10.89
CA ILE A 371 8.05 19.95 11.96
C ILE A 371 7.04 19.61 13.08
N PRO A 372 5.75 19.31 12.81
CA PRO A 372 4.82 18.89 13.85
C PRO A 372 5.26 17.60 14.57
N THR A 373 5.89 16.66 13.85
CA THR A 373 6.44 15.44 14.46
C THR A 373 7.57 15.75 15.44
N ILE A 374 8.49 16.65 15.07
CA ILE A 374 9.57 17.11 15.95
C ILE A 374 9.00 17.79 17.20
N ILE A 375 8.03 18.70 17.02
CA ILE A 375 7.36 19.38 18.14
C ILE A 375 6.67 18.37 19.04
N GLY A 376 5.89 17.44 18.47
CA GLY A 376 5.18 16.41 19.23
C GLY A 376 6.11 15.50 20.02
N CYS A 377 7.24 15.10 19.42
CA CYS A 377 8.26 14.32 20.11
C CYS A 377 8.94 15.10 21.25
N CYS A 378 9.28 16.38 21.04
CA CYS A 378 9.80 17.26 22.09
C CYS A 378 8.81 17.41 23.26
N MET A 379 7.51 17.55 22.96
CA MET A 379 6.46 17.60 23.99
C MET A 379 6.41 16.30 24.80
N ILE A 380 6.45 15.13 24.15
CA ILE A 380 6.46 13.84 24.84
C ILE A 380 7.71 13.66 25.71
N TRP A 381 8.86 14.14 25.23
CA TRP A 381 10.14 13.94 25.89
C TRP A 381 10.39 14.89 27.07
N LYS A 382 9.99 16.16 26.94
CA LYS A 382 10.40 17.23 27.86
C LYS A 382 9.31 17.73 28.80
N LEU A 383 8.03 17.57 28.46
CA LEU A 383 6.97 18.02 29.35
C LEU A 383 6.88 17.11 30.57
N ASP A 384 6.71 17.73 31.73
CA ASP A 384 6.46 17.00 32.95
C ASP A 384 5.11 16.28 32.88
N ARG A 385 5.14 14.98 33.22
CA ARG A 385 4.00 14.07 33.12
C ARG A 385 2.99 14.25 34.25
N THR A 386 3.33 15.00 35.30
CA THR A 386 2.41 15.25 36.41
C THR A 386 1.56 16.50 36.17
N HIS A 387 2.19 17.61 35.79
CA HIS A 387 1.50 18.90 35.58
C HIS A 387 0.94 19.09 34.16
N TYR A 388 1.63 18.57 33.14
CA TYR A 388 1.31 18.86 31.73
C TYR A 388 0.82 17.64 30.94
N LYS A 389 -0.01 16.80 31.56
CA LYS A 389 -0.57 15.56 30.95
C LYS A 389 -1.22 15.81 29.58
N ILE A 390 -2.02 16.87 29.48
CA ILE A 390 -2.70 17.25 28.22
C ILE A 390 -1.69 17.62 27.14
N GLY A 391 -0.60 18.31 27.50
CA GLY A 391 0.46 18.66 26.57
C GLY A 391 1.19 17.43 26.02
N VAL A 392 1.51 16.45 26.88
CA VAL A 392 2.11 15.18 26.43
C VAL A 392 1.18 14.43 25.48
N LEU A 393 -0.12 14.39 25.80
CA LEU A 393 -1.14 13.74 24.97
C LEU A 393 -1.28 14.44 23.61
N PHE A 394 -1.29 15.77 23.57
CA PHE A 394 -1.30 16.52 22.32
C PHE A 394 -0.03 16.27 21.50
N GLY A 395 1.13 16.13 22.16
CA GLY A 395 2.38 15.72 21.52
C GLY A 395 2.27 14.36 20.84
N TYR A 396 1.58 13.39 21.47
CA TYR A 396 1.27 12.10 20.86
C TYR A 396 0.38 12.21 19.61
N TYR A 397 -0.58 13.13 19.58
CA TYR A 397 -1.40 13.35 18.37
C TYR A 397 -0.65 14.07 17.25
N LEU A 398 0.26 15.00 17.59
CA LEU A 398 1.10 15.69 16.61
C LEU A 398 2.11 14.76 15.94
N ILE A 399 2.60 13.74 16.66
CA ILE A 399 3.66 12.88 16.15
C ILE A 399 3.29 12.22 14.81
N GLY A 400 2.01 11.87 14.60
CA GLY A 400 1.52 11.17 13.41
C GLY A 400 1.68 11.92 12.08
N CYS A 401 2.15 13.17 12.09
CA CYS A 401 2.36 13.98 10.89
C CYS A 401 3.37 13.37 9.90
N PHE A 402 4.39 12.65 10.40
CA PHE A 402 5.43 12.01 9.56
C PHE A 402 4.87 11.01 8.54
N VAL A 403 3.68 10.46 8.79
CA VAL A 403 3.01 9.51 7.89
C VAL A 403 2.62 10.19 6.58
N ALA A 404 2.27 11.48 6.62
CA ALA A 404 2.00 12.23 5.40
C ALA A 404 3.25 12.35 4.52
N SER A 405 4.41 12.58 5.14
CA SER A 405 5.70 12.64 4.42
C SER A 405 6.08 11.28 3.81
N LEU A 406 5.75 10.18 4.48
CA LEU A 406 5.94 8.82 3.95
C LEU A 406 5.12 8.58 2.69
N VAL A 407 3.83 8.91 2.71
CA VAL A 407 2.92 8.70 1.58
C VAL A 407 3.46 9.42 0.34
N LEU A 408 3.96 10.65 0.49
CA LEU A 408 4.59 11.38 -0.61
C LEU A 408 5.88 10.71 -1.08
N ALA A 409 6.75 10.28 -0.17
CA ALA A 409 8.01 9.61 -0.50
C ALA A 409 7.79 8.31 -1.30
N LEU A 410 6.81 7.48 -0.91
CA LEU A 410 6.49 6.21 -1.58
C LEU A 410 5.93 6.41 -3.00
N GLN A 411 5.38 7.58 -3.32
CA GLN A 411 4.88 7.91 -4.66
C GLN A 411 5.99 8.47 -5.58
N MET A 412 7.15 8.86 -5.03
CA MET A 412 8.24 9.44 -5.82
C MET A 412 8.84 8.46 -6.83
N PRO A 413 9.13 7.18 -6.52
CA PRO A 413 9.63 6.23 -7.53
C PRO A 413 8.70 6.09 -8.73
N ALA A 414 7.38 6.12 -8.50
CA ALA A 414 6.40 5.99 -9.58
C ALA A 414 6.35 7.19 -10.53
N THR A 415 6.70 8.39 -10.04
CA THR A 415 6.56 9.65 -10.77
C THR A 415 7.88 10.26 -11.24
N ASN A 416 9.00 9.92 -10.57
CA ASN A 416 10.32 10.49 -10.82
C ASN A 416 11.32 9.47 -11.39
N LEU A 417 10.89 8.26 -11.74
CA LEU A 417 11.73 7.29 -12.43
C LEU A 417 11.06 6.84 -13.72
N GLY A 418 11.82 6.90 -14.81
CA GLY A 418 11.46 6.34 -16.11
C GLY A 418 12.05 4.94 -16.25
N GLY A 419 11.51 4.15 -17.15
CA GLY A 419 11.91 2.76 -17.33
C GLY A 419 11.16 1.81 -16.38
N TYR A 420 10.51 0.81 -16.95
CA TYR A 420 9.71 -0.17 -16.21
C TYR A 420 10.56 -0.97 -15.23
N THR A 421 11.70 -1.53 -15.68
CA THR A 421 12.60 -2.30 -14.83
C THR A 421 13.23 -1.40 -13.76
N LYS A 422 13.68 -0.19 -14.12
CA LYS A 422 14.28 0.77 -13.16
C LYS A 422 13.31 1.10 -12.02
N ARG A 423 12.06 1.43 -12.37
CA ARG A 423 11.02 1.79 -11.40
C ARG A 423 10.69 0.65 -10.44
N ILE A 424 10.56 -0.58 -10.94
CA ILE A 424 10.27 -1.75 -10.10
C ILE A 424 11.45 -2.04 -9.17
N THR A 425 12.68 -2.03 -9.69
CA THR A 425 13.89 -2.22 -8.88
C THR A 425 14.00 -1.17 -7.78
N ALA A 426 13.80 0.11 -8.11
CA ALA A 426 13.83 1.18 -7.12
C ALA A 426 12.74 1.04 -6.05
N SER A 427 11.51 0.70 -6.44
CA SER A 427 10.42 0.42 -5.50
C SER A 427 10.76 -0.74 -4.56
N ALA A 428 11.39 -1.80 -5.04
CA ALA A 428 11.83 -2.93 -4.21
C ALA A 428 12.94 -2.56 -3.21
N ILE A 429 13.89 -1.71 -3.62
CA ILE A 429 14.94 -1.19 -2.71
C ILE A 429 14.32 -0.31 -1.62
N VAL A 430 13.40 0.59 -2.00
CA VAL A 430 12.67 1.44 -1.04
C VAL A 430 11.80 0.60 -0.10
N PHE A 431 11.15 -0.44 -0.62
CA PHE A 431 10.35 -1.36 0.18
C PHE A 431 11.21 -2.14 1.19
N THR A 432 12.41 -2.55 0.81
CA THR A 432 13.34 -3.20 1.75
C THR A 432 13.69 -2.26 2.91
N ALA A 433 13.94 -0.98 2.64
CA ALA A 433 14.15 0.01 3.68
C ALA A 433 12.92 0.21 4.59
N TYR A 434 11.72 0.09 4.04
CA TYR A 434 10.48 0.15 4.82
C TYR A 434 10.42 -0.97 5.89
N CYS A 435 10.71 -2.21 5.51
CA CYS A 435 10.77 -3.33 6.46
C CYS A 435 11.92 -3.18 7.46
N VAL A 436 13.11 -2.82 7.01
CA VAL A 436 14.29 -2.67 7.87
C VAL A 436 14.07 -1.57 8.92
N GLY A 437 13.45 -0.45 8.56
CA GLY A 437 13.15 0.61 9.51
C GLY A 437 12.22 0.14 10.62
N ASN A 438 11.16 -0.60 10.27
CA ASN A 438 10.23 -1.16 11.25
C ASN A 438 10.85 -2.25 12.13
N ILE A 439 11.91 -2.93 11.67
CA ILE A 439 12.70 -3.87 12.49
C ILE A 439 13.56 -3.09 13.50
N ILE A 440 14.19 -1.99 13.08
CA ILE A 440 15.10 -1.21 13.94
C ILE A 440 14.33 -0.39 14.99
N GLY A 441 13.21 0.24 14.60
CA GLY A 441 12.45 1.19 15.41
C GLY A 441 12.10 0.72 16.84
N PRO A 442 11.48 -0.44 17.03
CA PRO A 442 11.11 -0.99 18.34
C PRO A 442 12.30 -1.08 19.31
N HIS A 443 13.51 -1.38 18.81
CA HIS A 443 14.70 -1.54 19.66
C HIS A 443 15.24 -0.24 20.24
N ALA A 444 14.79 0.92 19.75
CA ALA A 444 15.09 2.21 20.37
C ALA A 444 14.33 2.46 21.68
N PHE A 445 13.26 1.69 21.95
CA PHE A 445 12.39 1.84 23.12
C PHE A 445 12.83 0.91 24.24
N LEU A 446 13.83 1.37 24.99
CA LEU A 446 14.50 0.57 26.02
C LEU A 446 13.63 0.38 27.27
N ALA A 447 13.60 -0.85 27.77
CA ALA A 447 12.77 -1.21 28.92
C ALA A 447 13.12 -0.43 30.20
N ARG A 448 14.42 -0.20 30.43
CA ARG A 448 14.94 0.57 31.57
C ARG A 448 14.51 2.04 31.60
N GLU A 449 13.99 2.54 30.49
CA GLU A 449 13.58 3.95 30.35
C GLU A 449 12.05 4.10 30.35
N ALA A 450 11.31 3.01 30.53
CA ALA A 450 9.86 3.07 30.66
C ALA A 450 9.44 3.95 31.86
N PRO A 451 8.36 4.74 31.75
CA PRO A 451 7.46 4.90 30.60
C PRO A 451 7.87 6.03 29.64
N LEU A 452 9.05 6.63 29.82
CA LEU A 452 9.45 7.84 29.10
C LEU A 452 10.19 7.55 27.80
N TYR A 453 10.94 6.45 27.72
CA TYR A 453 11.69 6.00 26.55
C TYR A 453 12.54 7.12 25.93
N GLN A 454 13.44 7.70 26.73
CA GLN A 454 14.28 8.84 26.33
C GLN A 454 15.07 8.56 25.05
N THR A 455 15.65 7.37 24.94
CA THR A 455 16.40 6.93 23.77
C THR A 455 15.48 6.85 22.54
N GLY A 456 14.26 6.32 22.70
CA GLY A 456 13.25 6.31 21.63
C GLY A 456 12.92 7.71 21.13
N CYS A 457 12.71 8.67 22.04
CA CYS A 457 12.46 10.07 21.66
C CYS A 457 13.66 10.71 20.94
N LYS A 458 14.89 10.47 21.41
CA LYS A 458 16.11 10.96 20.74
C LYS A 458 16.26 10.39 19.33
N VAL A 459 15.99 9.09 19.15
CA VAL A 459 16.03 8.44 17.84
C VAL A 459 14.98 9.03 16.91
N ILE A 460 13.74 9.25 17.39
CA ILE A 460 12.69 9.88 16.58
C ILE A 460 13.11 11.28 16.12
N LEU A 461 13.67 12.10 17.02
CA LEU A 461 14.16 13.44 16.68
C LEU A 461 15.31 13.39 15.67
N ALA A 462 16.28 12.50 15.86
CA ALA A 462 17.41 12.33 14.96
C ALA A 462 16.94 11.88 13.56
N CYS A 463 16.04 10.91 13.49
CA CYS A 463 15.43 10.45 12.23
C CYS A 463 14.67 11.59 11.54
N SER A 464 13.82 12.32 12.28
CA SER A 464 13.03 13.42 11.72
C SER A 464 13.90 14.55 11.17
N ALA A 465 14.96 14.93 11.91
CA ALA A 465 15.91 15.95 11.47
C ALA A 465 16.71 15.50 10.24
N ALA A 466 17.19 14.25 10.23
CA ALA A 466 17.89 13.69 9.08
C ALA A 466 16.97 13.61 7.85
N GLN A 467 15.70 13.25 8.02
CA GLN A 467 14.70 13.24 6.94
C GLN A 467 14.48 14.64 6.35
N MET A 468 14.45 15.70 7.17
CA MET A 468 14.37 17.07 6.65
C MET A 468 15.57 17.40 5.76
N VAL A 469 16.79 17.05 6.18
CA VAL A 469 18.02 17.26 5.40
C VAL A 469 17.96 16.47 4.08
N ILE A 470 17.49 15.22 4.13
CA ILE A 470 17.36 14.37 2.94
C ILE A 470 16.30 14.93 1.98
N ALA A 471 15.15 15.39 2.48
CA ALA A 471 14.10 15.99 1.64
C ALA A 471 14.60 17.27 0.93
N VAL A 472 15.36 18.11 1.62
CA VAL A 472 16.01 19.29 1.03
C VAL A 472 17.07 18.87 0.00
N SER A 473 17.90 17.87 0.33
CA SER A 473 18.93 17.35 -0.58
C SER A 473 18.33 16.77 -1.86
N LEU A 474 17.26 15.99 -1.72
CA LEU A 474 16.47 15.47 -2.83
C LEU A 474 15.93 16.61 -3.68
N ARG A 475 15.32 17.63 -3.08
CA ARG A 475 14.83 18.82 -3.81
C ARG A 475 15.93 19.48 -4.63
N LEU A 476 17.08 19.77 -4.01
CA LEU A 476 18.20 20.45 -4.67
C LEU A 476 18.74 19.62 -5.84
N MET A 477 18.84 18.30 -5.67
CA MET A 477 19.25 17.39 -6.73
C MET A 477 18.25 17.40 -7.91
N LEU A 478 16.95 17.32 -7.65
CA LEU A 478 15.92 17.32 -8.70
C LEU A 478 15.86 18.68 -9.43
N ILE A 479 16.01 19.80 -8.71
CA ILE A 479 16.13 21.14 -9.33
C ILE A 479 17.36 21.19 -10.24
N ARG A 480 18.51 20.69 -9.80
CA ARG A 480 19.74 20.65 -10.61
C ARG A 480 19.55 19.81 -11.87
N ARG A 481 18.90 18.64 -11.77
CA ARG A 481 18.61 17.79 -12.93
C ARG A 481 17.68 18.48 -13.93
N ASN A 482 16.60 19.10 -13.45
CA ASN A 482 15.68 19.84 -14.33
C ASN A 482 16.38 21.02 -15.01
N LYS A 483 17.15 21.84 -14.26
CA LYS A 483 17.90 22.97 -14.83
C LYS A 483 18.93 22.54 -15.88
N ALA A 484 19.62 21.43 -15.65
CA ALA A 484 20.57 20.89 -16.63
C ALA A 484 19.87 20.47 -17.93
N ARG A 485 18.67 19.88 -17.83
CA ARG A 485 17.85 19.53 -18.99
C ARG A 485 17.27 20.73 -19.71
N ASP A 486 16.79 21.73 -18.97
CA ASP A 486 16.28 22.97 -19.57
C ASP A 486 17.40 23.71 -20.32
N ALA A 487 18.63 23.70 -19.79
CA ALA A 487 19.80 24.23 -20.48
C ALA A 487 20.17 23.43 -21.75
N ALA A 488 20.10 22.10 -21.70
CA ALA A 488 20.36 21.24 -22.85
C ALA A 488 19.29 21.40 -23.96
N ALA A 489 18.00 21.49 -23.58
CA ALA A 489 16.90 21.72 -24.51
C ALA A 489 17.01 23.10 -25.19
N ALA A 490 17.35 24.14 -24.41
CA ALA A 490 17.61 25.48 -24.95
C ALA A 490 18.81 25.49 -25.92
N ALA A 491 19.88 24.75 -25.62
CA ALA A 491 21.04 24.62 -26.51
C ALA A 491 20.72 23.86 -27.81
N ALA A 492 19.77 22.92 -27.77
CA ALA A 492 19.30 22.16 -28.93
C ALA A 492 18.25 22.90 -29.78
N GLY A 493 17.88 24.14 -29.43
CA GLY A 493 16.87 24.92 -30.17
C GLY A 493 15.44 24.38 -30.08
N HIS A 494 15.16 23.45 -29.15
CA HIS A 494 13.83 22.89 -28.94
C HIS A 494 13.07 23.76 -27.92
N ALA A 495 11.81 24.13 -28.24
CA ALA A 495 10.96 24.83 -27.29
C ALA A 495 10.69 23.94 -26.04
N PRO A 496 10.55 24.51 -24.84
CA PRO A 496 10.43 23.75 -23.59
C PRO A 496 9.21 22.82 -23.48
N ASP A 497 8.25 22.92 -24.42
CA ASP A 497 6.93 22.28 -24.38
C ASP A 497 6.58 21.50 -25.67
N ALA A 498 7.58 21.12 -26.49
CA ALA A 498 7.30 20.17 -27.56
C ALA A 498 7.06 18.79 -26.92
N GLU A 499 5.80 18.44 -26.68
CA GLU A 499 5.34 17.08 -26.39
C GLU A 499 5.68 16.17 -27.58
N HIS A 500 6.96 15.85 -27.75
CA HIS A 500 7.38 14.66 -28.48
C HIS A 500 7.23 13.50 -27.51
N GLU A 501 5.99 13.04 -27.43
CA GLU A 501 5.61 11.74 -26.92
C GLU A 501 6.33 10.68 -27.75
N ASP A 502 7.55 10.31 -27.32
CA ASP A 502 8.21 9.07 -27.74
C ASP A 502 7.48 7.87 -27.08
N GLU A 503 6.16 7.85 -27.25
CA GLU A 503 5.18 6.99 -26.61
C GLU A 503 5.24 5.59 -27.22
N GLY A 504 6.28 4.87 -26.85
CA GLY A 504 6.45 3.46 -27.22
C GLY A 504 7.75 2.84 -26.73
N VAL A 505 8.78 3.64 -26.45
CA VAL A 505 10.09 3.14 -26.03
C VAL A 505 10.24 3.24 -24.51
N ASP A 506 10.50 2.11 -23.87
CA ASP A 506 10.73 1.98 -22.43
C ASP A 506 12.15 2.50 -22.06
N LEU A 507 12.32 3.82 -22.15
CA LEU A 507 13.52 4.60 -21.81
C LEU A 507 13.54 4.99 -20.33
N THR A 508 14.72 5.06 -19.72
CA THR A 508 14.86 5.54 -18.33
C THR A 508 14.70 7.06 -18.23
N ASP A 509 14.51 7.57 -17.00
CA ASP A 509 14.48 9.02 -16.77
C ASP A 509 15.82 9.72 -17.10
N MET A 510 16.92 8.98 -17.15
CA MET A 510 18.23 9.49 -17.55
C MET A 510 18.38 9.52 -19.08
N GLU A 511 17.81 8.52 -19.76
CA GLU A 511 17.83 8.40 -21.22
C GLU A 511 16.88 9.39 -21.90
N ASN A 512 15.69 9.63 -21.32
CA ASN A 512 14.68 10.49 -21.91
C ASN A 512 14.99 12.00 -21.67
N PRO A 513 15.35 12.79 -22.70
CA PRO A 513 15.69 14.21 -22.54
C PRO A 513 14.49 15.09 -22.18
N ASN A 514 13.28 14.64 -22.51
CA ASN A 514 12.02 15.34 -22.24
C ASN A 514 11.52 15.07 -20.81
N PHE A 515 12.05 14.07 -20.11
CA PHE A 515 11.61 13.74 -18.76
C PHE A 515 11.88 14.89 -17.77
N ARG A 516 10.82 15.32 -17.06
CA ARG A 516 10.90 16.35 -16.02
C ARG A 516 10.60 15.75 -14.66
N TYR A 517 11.50 15.96 -13.70
CA TYR A 517 11.31 15.47 -12.34
C TYR A 517 10.33 16.36 -11.59
N VAL A 518 9.43 15.74 -10.85
CA VAL A 518 8.52 16.42 -9.92
C VAL A 518 9.27 16.77 -8.64
N LEU A 519 9.21 18.05 -8.25
CA LEU A 519 9.84 18.58 -7.05
C LEU A 519 8.94 18.50 -5.82
#